data_AF-A0A3M1TEL9-F1
#
_entry.id   AF-A0A3M1TEL9-F1
#
_cell.length_a   1.000
_cell.length_b   1.000
_cell.length_c   1.000
_cell.angle_alpha   90.00
_cell.angle_beta   90.00
_cell.angle_gamma   90.00
#
_symmetry.space_group_name_H-M   'P 1'
#
loop_
_entity.id
_entity.type
_entity.pdbx_description
1 polymer ?
#
loop_
_entity_poly.entity_id
_entity_poly.type
_entity_poly.pdbx_seq_one_letter_code
_entity_poly.pdbx_strand_id
1 'polypeptide(L)'
;MRPRPLASSLALIGLLLSACDTGTREDPRPGGSTAAPATAATPPAAATPSSAAPLAAAPTAAAAAPASAVLGPDPVVALAFELRAGASAIDLAGLDVAASGSIDERDLGDATLFDDTNANGLLDAGEAPLAVAPALTTDDGTYSFALAPPVRIAAGTVRHFLVAVDATPLTGPALAGAAGKNLVLTLPSAAAVLAYDANGPVSPGGSFPIEGRIPLAAGEHVLISEVVTGPGSGVSSQEYIELFNPTAQAVDLSDHYLSDFTDDPLTGRFYWKLPTGRDFGPAAADFAYDFVVRFPPGARIAPGQVITVALDGQGFLNAYGQSADYCLRNRGSSSATPMLAWDGVAPGANFVAADVHASVGLTGPAGAPTGNGESVFLFRWDGVSDLIVDVDLINYGSASATNAAVNKSPGQQATNPGAPDVSVDSAFDNDATPSTFQDDADDLFQLDHRAPLAQSIERVDFREGSERRGNGNGEAGHDETSEPFGDGLGGAGTFQVGAAPTPGRLP
;
A
#
# COMPACT_ATOMS: atom_id res chain seq x y z
N MET A 1 25.98 -41.71 45.15
CA MET A 1 26.68 -42.71 44.32
C MET A 1 27.23 -42.03 43.09
N ARG A 2 28.48 -42.35 42.75
CA ARG A 2 29.31 -41.67 41.76
C ARG A 2 28.80 -41.83 40.31
N PRO A 3 29.30 -40.96 39.41
CA PRO A 3 28.75 -40.62 38.08
C PRO A 3 29.67 -41.11 36.94
N ARG A 4 29.48 -40.56 35.71
CA ARG A 4 30.40 -40.39 34.54
C ARG A 4 30.05 -41.20 33.26
N PRO A 5 30.57 -40.84 32.06
CA PRO A 5 30.99 -39.51 31.54
C PRO A 5 30.82 -39.25 30.00
N LEU A 6 31.08 -37.98 29.61
CA LEU A 6 31.86 -37.43 28.47
C LEU A 6 31.67 -37.95 27.02
N ALA A 7 31.50 -37.00 26.08
CA ALA A 7 32.48 -36.75 25.03
C ALA A 7 32.33 -35.34 24.40
N SER A 8 33.41 -34.55 24.47
CA SER A 8 33.67 -33.37 23.64
C SER A 8 34.39 -33.80 22.36
N SER A 9 34.26 -33.03 21.27
CA SER A 9 35.37 -32.88 20.30
C SER A 9 35.30 -31.54 19.57
N LEU A 10 36.44 -30.85 19.69
CA LEU A 10 36.92 -29.66 19.02
C LEU A 10 37.27 -30.00 17.55
N ALA A 11 37.09 -29.05 16.63
CA ALA A 11 37.91 -28.99 15.42
C ALA A 11 38.20 -27.52 15.05
N LEU A 12 39.49 -27.21 15.04
CA LEU A 12 40.16 -25.95 14.73
C LEU A 12 41.03 -26.21 13.49
N ILE A 13 40.74 -25.56 12.36
CA ILE A 13 41.63 -25.40 11.18
C ILE A 13 41.16 -24.10 10.51
N GLY A 14 41.96 -23.11 10.14
CA GLY A 14 43.41 -23.00 9.96
C GLY A 14 43.62 -21.94 8.89
N LEU A 15 44.11 -20.77 9.31
CA LEU A 15 44.45 -19.59 8.49
C LEU A 15 45.65 -19.90 7.58
N LEU A 16 45.65 -19.46 6.32
CA LEU A 16 46.86 -19.36 5.50
C LEU A 16 46.83 -18.10 4.62
N LEU A 17 47.71 -17.17 4.96
CA LEU A 17 48.18 -16.05 4.14
C LEU A 17 49.01 -16.57 2.95
N SER A 18 49.03 -15.87 1.82
CA SER A 18 50.20 -15.04 1.44
C SER A 18 49.99 -14.36 0.07
N ALA A 19 50.28 -13.06 0.05
CA ALA A 19 50.48 -12.23 -1.13
C ALA A 19 51.92 -12.38 -1.70
N CYS A 20 52.10 -11.93 -2.95
CA CYS A 20 53.21 -11.15 -3.54
C CYS A 20 53.15 -11.36 -5.07
N ASP A 21 52.80 -10.38 -5.88
CA ASP A 21 53.50 -9.13 -6.24
C ASP A 21 54.51 -9.29 -7.40
N THR A 22 54.55 -8.20 -8.14
CA THR A 22 54.90 -7.83 -9.50
C THR A 22 56.39 -7.87 -9.91
N GLY A 23 56.62 -7.87 -11.23
CA GLY A 23 57.48 -6.84 -11.84
C GLY A 23 58.93 -7.20 -12.22
N THR A 24 59.16 -7.36 -13.53
CA THR A 24 60.18 -6.67 -14.37
C THR A 24 61.66 -6.59 -13.98
N ARG A 25 62.56 -7.01 -14.91
CA ARG A 25 63.70 -6.23 -15.47
C ARG A 25 64.52 -7.06 -16.49
N GLU A 26 64.65 -6.59 -17.74
CA GLU A 26 65.85 -5.96 -18.36
C GLU A 26 67.14 -6.80 -18.36
N ASP A 27 67.76 -7.07 -19.53
CA ASP A 27 68.73 -6.18 -20.23
C ASP A 27 69.37 -6.93 -21.45
N PRO A 28 70.39 -6.43 -22.22
CA PRO A 28 70.22 -6.01 -23.62
C PRO A 28 71.28 -6.63 -24.59
N ARG A 29 71.23 -6.28 -25.89
CA ARG A 29 72.41 -5.78 -26.66
C ARG A 29 72.11 -5.44 -28.14
N PRO A 30 72.92 -4.54 -28.77
CA PRO A 30 72.58 -3.84 -30.01
C PRO A 30 73.51 -4.14 -31.22
N GLY A 31 73.08 -3.74 -32.42
CA GLY A 31 73.88 -3.60 -33.64
C GLY A 31 72.95 -3.43 -34.85
N GLY A 32 72.87 -2.26 -35.52
CA GLY A 32 73.78 -1.80 -36.57
C GLY A 32 73.11 -1.89 -37.96
N SER A 33 72.49 -0.79 -38.44
CA SER A 33 72.87 0.01 -39.63
C SER A 33 72.57 -0.59 -41.03
N THR A 34 71.64 0.01 -41.81
CA THR A 34 71.87 0.76 -43.09
C THR A 34 70.62 0.82 -44.01
N ALA A 35 70.19 2.06 -44.32
CA ALA A 35 69.69 2.66 -45.58
C ALA A 35 68.73 1.97 -46.61
N ALA A 36 67.54 2.61 -46.74
CA ALA A 36 66.88 3.13 -47.96
C ALA A 36 66.08 2.18 -48.91
N PRO A 37 65.20 2.71 -49.81
CA PRO A 37 63.74 2.61 -49.64
C PRO A 37 63.01 1.94 -50.84
N ALA A 38 61.80 1.41 -50.61
CA ALA A 38 60.88 1.09 -51.70
C ALA A 38 59.42 1.16 -51.24
N THR A 39 58.65 1.90 -52.02
CA THR A 39 57.20 2.09 -51.99
C THR A 39 56.42 0.78 -52.14
N ALA A 40 55.42 0.54 -51.29
CA ALA A 40 54.25 -0.25 -51.61
C ALA A 40 53.05 0.25 -50.80
N ALA A 41 52.00 0.67 -51.51
CA ALA A 41 50.74 1.13 -50.95
C ALA A 41 50.05 0.01 -50.16
N THR A 42 49.61 0.33 -48.94
CA THR A 42 48.68 -0.49 -48.17
C THR A 42 47.27 0.09 -48.34
N PRO A 43 46.25 -0.70 -48.69
CA PRO A 43 44.88 -0.19 -48.78
C PRO A 43 44.39 0.17 -47.37
N PRO A 44 43.43 1.10 -47.23
CA PRO A 44 42.84 1.35 -45.92
C PRO A 44 42.16 0.06 -45.46
N ALA A 45 42.44 -0.32 -44.21
CA ALA A 45 41.67 -1.34 -43.53
C ALA A 45 40.19 -0.94 -43.63
N ALA A 46 39.42 -1.75 -44.37
CA ALA A 46 37.98 -1.67 -44.32
C ALA A 46 37.59 -1.88 -42.86
N ALA A 47 37.10 -0.81 -42.23
CA ALA A 47 36.30 -0.96 -41.02
C ALA A 47 35.18 -1.93 -41.39
N THR A 48 35.23 -3.16 -40.86
CA THR A 48 34.03 -3.99 -40.80
C THR A 48 32.97 -3.17 -40.09
N PRO A 49 31.87 -2.77 -40.76
CA PRO A 49 30.77 -2.16 -40.03
C PRO A 49 30.30 -3.24 -39.06
N SER A 50 30.33 -2.92 -37.77
CA SER A 50 29.53 -3.65 -36.80
C SER A 50 28.11 -3.66 -37.36
N SER A 51 27.58 -4.85 -37.66
CA SER A 51 26.21 -5.04 -38.14
C SER A 51 25.24 -4.86 -36.96
N ALA A 52 25.32 -3.72 -36.27
CA ALA A 52 24.31 -3.34 -35.30
C ALA A 52 22.98 -3.31 -36.04
N ALA A 53 21.96 -3.97 -35.48
CA ALA A 53 20.62 -4.00 -36.06
C ALA A 53 20.15 -2.56 -36.34
N PRO A 54 19.43 -2.31 -37.45
CA PRO A 54 18.98 -0.98 -37.83
C PRO A 54 18.02 -0.36 -36.79
N LEU A 55 17.42 -1.20 -35.95
CA LEU A 55 16.64 -0.84 -34.78
C LEU A 55 17.03 -1.76 -33.62
N ALA A 56 17.14 -1.22 -32.41
CA ALA A 56 17.34 -2.00 -31.19
C ALA A 56 16.26 -1.65 -30.16
N ALA A 57 15.73 -2.66 -29.48
CA ALA A 57 14.79 -2.51 -28.37
C ALA A 57 15.45 -2.92 -27.05
N ALA A 58 15.14 -2.19 -25.98
CA ALA A 58 15.60 -2.50 -24.64
C ALA A 58 14.56 -2.03 -23.60
N PRO A 59 14.52 -2.62 -22.40
CA PRO A 59 13.81 -1.99 -21.29
C PRO A 59 14.39 -0.60 -21.04
N THR A 60 13.55 0.36 -20.66
CA THR A 60 14.05 1.65 -20.19
C THR A 60 14.89 1.41 -18.93
N ALA A 61 16.06 2.04 -18.84
CA ALA A 61 16.83 2.04 -17.60
C ALA A 61 15.99 2.76 -16.53
N ALA A 62 15.27 1.98 -15.72
CA ALA A 62 14.29 2.49 -14.79
C ALA A 62 14.89 3.59 -13.90
N ALA A 63 14.41 4.83 -14.05
CA ALA A 63 14.21 5.66 -12.86
C ALA A 63 13.23 4.90 -11.95
N ALA A 64 13.29 5.11 -10.63
CA ALA A 64 12.59 4.29 -9.64
C ALA A 64 11.10 4.09 -9.98
N ALA A 65 10.78 3.02 -10.71
CA ALA A 65 9.42 2.66 -11.05
C ALA A 65 8.67 2.40 -9.73
N PRO A 66 7.39 2.80 -9.63
CA PRO A 66 6.65 2.64 -8.40
C PRO A 66 6.63 1.17 -7.98
N ALA A 67 6.74 0.91 -6.68
CA ALA A 67 6.74 -0.46 -6.14
C ALA A 67 5.39 -1.19 -6.37
N SER A 68 4.33 -0.43 -6.59
CA SER A 68 2.97 -0.88 -6.91
C SER A 68 2.17 0.25 -7.54
N ALA A 69 1.07 -0.06 -8.23
CA ALA A 69 0.10 0.91 -8.71
C ALA A 69 -1.16 0.89 -7.84
N VAL A 70 -1.51 2.04 -7.27
CA VAL A 70 -2.78 2.25 -6.55
C VAL A 70 -3.87 2.51 -7.60
N LEU A 71 -4.91 1.70 -7.57
CA LEU A 71 -5.97 1.68 -8.57
C LEU A 71 -6.94 2.84 -8.37
N GLY A 72 -6.83 3.86 -9.21
CA GLY A 72 -7.63 5.08 -9.14
C GLY A 72 -8.21 5.47 -10.50
N PRO A 73 -8.45 6.78 -10.72
CA PRO A 73 -8.90 7.30 -12.01
C PRO A 73 -7.80 7.29 -13.08
N ASP A 74 -6.53 7.28 -12.67
CA ASP A 74 -5.39 7.29 -13.58
C ASP A 74 -5.06 5.88 -14.10
N PRO A 75 -4.63 5.74 -15.36
CA PRO A 75 -4.29 4.45 -15.93
C PRO A 75 -2.98 3.91 -15.33
N VAL A 76 -2.87 2.58 -15.27
CA VAL A 76 -1.74 1.88 -14.69
C VAL A 76 -0.64 1.70 -15.72
N VAL A 77 0.49 2.39 -15.55
CA VAL A 77 1.71 2.15 -16.35
C VAL A 77 2.31 0.79 -15.95
N ALA A 78 2.33 -0.15 -16.90
CA ALA A 78 2.81 -1.51 -16.64
C ALA A 78 3.98 -1.94 -17.53
N LEU A 79 4.35 -1.16 -18.56
CA LEU A 79 5.53 -1.41 -19.37
C LEU A 79 6.18 -0.11 -19.82
N ALA A 80 7.50 0.00 -19.64
CA ALA A 80 8.33 1.08 -20.16
C ALA A 80 9.50 0.49 -20.97
N PHE A 81 9.71 0.99 -22.18
CA PHE A 81 10.78 0.50 -23.06
C PHE A 81 11.34 1.59 -23.96
N GLU A 82 12.54 1.37 -24.48
CA GLU A 82 13.19 2.25 -25.45
C GLU A 82 13.39 1.56 -26.80
N LEU A 83 13.26 2.35 -27.87
CA LEU A 83 13.62 1.96 -29.22
C LEU A 83 14.70 2.90 -29.75
N ARG A 84 15.83 2.32 -30.15
CA ARG A 84 17.00 3.03 -30.67
C ARG A 84 17.18 2.77 -32.15
N ALA A 85 17.10 3.82 -32.96
CA ALA A 85 17.39 3.76 -34.38
C ALA A 85 18.91 3.79 -34.61
N GLY A 86 19.41 2.91 -35.47
CA GLY A 86 20.80 2.87 -35.91
C GLY A 86 21.12 3.99 -36.89
N ALA A 87 21.86 3.67 -37.96
CA ALA A 87 22.26 4.67 -38.96
C ALA A 87 21.11 5.18 -39.84
N SER A 88 20.02 4.41 -39.94
CA SER A 88 18.81 4.78 -40.65
C SER A 88 17.75 5.20 -39.65
N ALA A 89 16.94 6.19 -40.03
CA ALA A 89 15.79 6.57 -39.23
C ALA A 89 14.63 5.60 -39.50
N ILE A 90 13.85 5.32 -38.46
CA ILE A 90 12.83 4.27 -38.43
C ILE A 90 11.43 4.88 -38.28
N ASP A 91 10.45 4.28 -38.92
CA ASP A 91 9.02 4.59 -38.79
C ASP A 91 8.32 3.43 -38.07
N LEU A 92 7.91 3.66 -36.82
CA LEU A 92 7.17 2.70 -36.01
C LEU A 92 5.69 2.75 -36.38
N ALA A 93 5.15 1.67 -36.91
CA ALA A 93 3.78 1.58 -37.41
C ALA A 93 2.85 0.76 -36.51
N GLY A 94 3.38 -0.11 -35.65
CA GLY A 94 2.57 -0.94 -34.76
C GLY A 94 3.37 -1.64 -33.68
N LEU A 95 2.66 -2.03 -32.62
CA LEU A 95 3.18 -2.84 -31.51
C LEU A 95 2.12 -3.86 -31.07
N ASP A 96 2.55 -5.08 -30.80
CA ASP A 96 1.74 -6.09 -30.12
C ASP A 96 2.30 -6.31 -28.70
N VAL A 97 1.52 -5.98 -27.69
CA VAL A 97 1.92 -6.10 -26.28
C VAL A 97 1.07 -7.20 -25.65
N ALA A 98 1.72 -8.31 -25.30
CA ALA A 98 1.06 -9.41 -24.62
C ALA A 98 0.81 -9.04 -23.15
N ALA A 99 -0.41 -9.26 -22.68
CA ALA A 99 -0.75 -9.15 -21.28
C ALA A 99 -0.67 -10.53 -20.62
N SER A 100 -0.33 -10.55 -19.34
CA SER A 100 -0.45 -11.71 -18.46
C SER A 100 -0.41 -11.26 -17.00
N GLY A 101 -0.50 -12.23 -16.09
CA GLY A 101 -0.26 -11.98 -14.68
C GLY A 101 -1.20 -12.78 -13.81
N SER A 102 -1.68 -12.15 -12.75
CA SER A 102 -2.69 -12.76 -11.88
C SER A 102 -3.99 -11.96 -11.82
N ILE A 103 -4.02 -10.76 -12.39
CA ILE A 103 -5.24 -10.02 -12.68
C ILE A 103 -5.85 -10.60 -13.96
N ASP A 104 -7.17 -10.64 -14.03
CA ASP A 104 -7.88 -11.03 -15.26
C ASP A 104 -8.04 -9.78 -16.11
N GLU A 105 -7.34 -9.68 -17.24
CA GLU A 105 -7.34 -8.43 -18.02
C GLU A 105 -8.67 -8.14 -18.72
N ARG A 106 -9.63 -9.08 -18.70
CA ARG A 106 -11.01 -8.82 -19.14
C ARG A 106 -11.75 -7.87 -18.20
N ASP A 107 -11.26 -7.73 -16.97
CA ASP A 107 -11.77 -6.78 -15.98
C ASP A 107 -11.11 -5.39 -16.12
N LEU A 108 -10.14 -5.25 -17.03
CA LEU A 108 -9.46 -3.99 -17.35
C LEU A 108 -10.01 -3.37 -18.64
N GLY A 109 -9.69 -2.09 -18.83
CA GLY A 109 -10.11 -1.30 -19.98
C GLY A 109 -9.11 -1.30 -21.13
N ASP A 110 -9.20 -0.23 -21.92
CA ASP A 110 -8.31 0.02 -23.05
C ASP A 110 -6.87 0.24 -22.58
N ALA A 111 -5.90 -0.11 -23.43
CA ALA A 111 -4.50 0.23 -23.22
C ALA A 111 -4.09 1.39 -24.12
N THR A 112 -3.27 2.31 -23.60
CA THR A 112 -2.75 3.47 -24.34
C THR A 112 -1.22 3.42 -24.37
N LEU A 113 -0.66 3.66 -25.56
CA LEU A 113 0.76 3.83 -25.79
C LEU A 113 1.10 5.32 -25.74
N PHE A 114 2.09 5.72 -24.94
CA PHE A 114 2.55 7.10 -24.78
C PHE A 114 4.00 7.28 -25.23
N ASP A 115 4.36 8.52 -25.61
CA ASP A 115 5.76 8.96 -25.78
C ASP A 115 6.30 9.47 -24.44
N ASP A 116 7.23 8.73 -23.83
CA ASP A 116 7.91 9.11 -22.58
C ASP A 116 9.01 10.13 -22.92
N THR A 117 8.59 11.38 -23.04
CA THR A 117 9.44 12.44 -23.62
C THR A 117 10.61 12.82 -22.71
N ASN A 118 10.48 12.60 -21.40
CA ASN A 118 11.50 12.93 -20.42
C ASN A 118 12.31 11.69 -19.93
N ALA A 119 11.95 10.49 -20.41
CA ALA A 119 12.58 9.22 -20.11
C ALA A 119 12.58 8.87 -18.61
N ASN A 120 11.55 9.31 -17.86
CA ASN A 120 11.46 9.08 -16.43
C ASN A 120 10.65 7.81 -16.08
N GLY A 121 10.02 7.16 -17.06
CA GLY A 121 9.22 5.96 -16.82
C GLY A 121 7.89 6.19 -16.11
N LEU A 122 7.43 7.44 -15.98
CA LEU A 122 6.24 7.85 -15.25
C LEU A 122 5.28 8.62 -16.16
N LEU A 123 4.01 8.22 -16.16
CA LEU A 123 2.99 8.96 -16.89
C LEU A 123 2.75 10.32 -16.23
N ASP A 124 3.14 11.39 -16.92
CA ASP A 124 2.97 12.77 -16.47
C ASP A 124 2.33 13.65 -17.55
N ALA A 125 1.95 14.88 -17.17
CA ALA A 125 1.18 15.77 -18.05
C ALA A 125 1.93 16.19 -19.34
N GLY A 126 3.23 15.90 -19.45
CA GLY A 126 4.03 16.15 -20.64
C GLY A 126 3.94 15.04 -21.69
N GLU A 127 3.39 13.89 -21.35
CA GLU A 127 3.38 12.72 -22.22
C GLU A 127 2.15 12.68 -23.14
N ALA A 128 2.41 12.54 -24.44
CA ALA A 128 1.36 12.52 -25.45
C ALA A 128 0.95 11.08 -25.77
N PRO A 129 -0.37 10.76 -25.81
CA PRO A 129 -0.84 9.47 -26.29
C PRO A 129 -0.56 9.34 -27.79
N LEU A 130 -0.05 8.18 -28.19
CA LEU A 130 0.30 7.84 -29.57
C LEU A 130 -0.75 6.93 -30.23
N ALA A 131 -1.27 5.96 -29.48
CA ALA A 131 -2.27 5.00 -29.96
C ALA A 131 -3.04 4.38 -28.79
N VAL A 132 -4.25 3.90 -29.06
CA VAL A 132 -5.09 3.16 -28.11
C VAL A 132 -5.39 1.78 -28.70
N ALA A 133 -5.26 0.74 -27.88
CA ALA A 133 -5.67 -0.62 -28.16
C ALA A 133 -6.92 -0.94 -27.30
N PRO A 134 -7.95 -1.57 -27.88
CA PRO A 134 -9.20 -1.84 -27.15
C PRO A 134 -9.00 -2.85 -26.02
N ALA A 135 -9.88 -2.80 -25.02
CA ALA A 135 -9.97 -3.75 -23.92
C ALA A 135 -9.96 -5.21 -24.40
N LEU A 136 -9.30 -6.08 -23.62
CA LEU A 136 -9.14 -7.48 -23.98
C LEU A 136 -10.44 -8.26 -23.73
N THR A 137 -10.72 -9.21 -24.61
CA THR A 137 -11.88 -10.13 -24.46
C THR A 137 -11.47 -11.51 -23.92
N THR A 138 -10.17 -11.73 -23.73
CA THR A 138 -9.58 -12.96 -23.21
C THR A 138 -8.49 -12.60 -22.20
N ASP A 139 -8.43 -13.37 -21.11
CA ASP A 139 -7.32 -13.40 -20.15
C ASP A 139 -6.03 -13.82 -20.86
N ASP A 140 -4.89 -13.25 -20.47
CA ASP A 140 -3.58 -13.41 -21.14
C ASP A 140 -3.61 -13.01 -22.65
N GLY A 141 -4.34 -11.95 -22.97
CA GLY A 141 -4.54 -11.47 -24.34
C GLY A 141 -3.38 -10.64 -24.92
N THR A 142 -3.63 -9.93 -26.04
CA THR A 142 -2.64 -9.03 -26.66
C THR A 142 -3.28 -7.71 -27.05
N TYR A 143 -2.73 -6.62 -26.54
CA TYR A 143 -3.05 -5.27 -26.96
C TYR A 143 -2.28 -4.94 -28.25
N SER A 144 -3.00 -4.78 -29.35
CA SER A 144 -2.44 -4.44 -30.66
C SER A 144 -2.61 -2.95 -30.95
N PHE A 145 -1.50 -2.21 -30.94
CA PHE A 145 -1.45 -0.79 -31.24
C PHE A 145 -1.16 -0.56 -32.71
N ALA A 146 -2.00 0.22 -33.39
CA ALA A 146 -1.75 0.70 -34.75
C ALA A 146 -1.42 2.20 -34.71
N LEU A 147 -0.23 2.59 -35.17
CA LEU A 147 0.20 3.99 -35.21
C LEU A 147 -0.09 4.57 -36.60
N ALA A 148 -1.08 5.47 -36.66
CA ALA A 148 -1.51 6.13 -37.88
C ALA A 148 -1.62 7.66 -37.67
N PRO A 149 -0.64 8.45 -38.15
CA PRO A 149 0.52 8.04 -38.95
C PRO A 149 1.59 7.31 -38.12
N PRO A 150 2.51 6.55 -38.76
CA PRO A 150 3.66 5.95 -38.09
C PRO A 150 4.51 7.00 -37.34
N VAL A 151 5.08 6.61 -36.20
CA VAL A 151 5.93 7.47 -35.37
C VAL A 151 7.39 7.39 -35.81
N ARG A 152 7.96 8.55 -36.09
CA ARG A 152 9.34 8.69 -36.59
C ARG A 152 10.38 8.66 -35.47
N ILE A 153 11.30 7.71 -35.50
CA ILE A 153 12.53 7.68 -34.69
C ILE A 153 13.70 8.13 -35.58
N ALA A 154 14.31 9.27 -35.27
CA ALA A 154 15.39 9.83 -36.08
C ALA A 154 16.66 8.95 -36.01
N ALA A 155 17.46 8.95 -37.07
CA ALA A 155 18.68 8.16 -37.16
C ALA A 155 19.64 8.49 -36.01
N GLY A 156 20.17 7.48 -35.34
CA GLY A 156 21.08 7.62 -34.21
C GLY A 156 20.42 8.10 -32.91
N THR A 157 19.09 8.19 -32.86
CA THR A 157 18.35 8.64 -31.67
C THR A 157 17.64 7.48 -30.97
N VAL A 158 17.22 7.75 -29.74
CA VAL A 158 16.38 6.86 -28.93
C VAL A 158 15.06 7.56 -28.67
N ARG A 159 13.97 6.79 -28.63
CA ARG A 159 12.68 7.21 -28.06
C ARG A 159 12.28 6.25 -26.96
N HIS A 160 11.60 6.78 -25.94
CA HIS A 160 11.08 6.03 -24.81
C HIS A 160 9.57 5.99 -24.89
N PHE A 161 8.98 4.89 -24.44
CA PHE A 161 7.55 4.64 -24.55
C PHE A 161 7.01 4.04 -23.26
N LEU A 162 5.78 4.42 -22.90
CA LEU A 162 4.99 3.77 -21.86
C LEU A 162 3.78 3.07 -22.45
N VAL A 163 3.40 1.95 -21.84
CA VAL A 163 2.09 1.33 -22.04
C VAL A 163 1.34 1.39 -20.71
N ALA A 164 0.21 2.09 -20.72
CA ALA A 164 -0.68 2.21 -19.57
C ALA A 164 -2.03 1.57 -19.86
N VAL A 165 -2.64 0.92 -18.87
CA VAL A 165 -3.94 0.23 -18.98
C VAL A 165 -4.96 0.92 -18.09
N ASP A 166 -6.13 1.21 -18.64
CA ASP A 166 -7.25 1.74 -17.88
C ASP A 166 -7.77 0.70 -16.87
N ALA A 167 -7.74 1.05 -15.58
CA ALA A 167 -8.24 0.20 -14.51
C ALA A 167 -9.54 0.72 -13.87
N THR A 168 -10.13 1.80 -14.41
CA THR A 168 -11.40 2.35 -13.94
C THR A 168 -12.61 1.39 -14.03
N PRO A 169 -12.64 0.35 -14.90
CA PRO A 169 -13.70 -0.65 -14.86
C PRO A 169 -13.73 -1.48 -13.56
N LEU A 170 -12.60 -1.60 -12.85
CA LEU A 170 -12.55 -2.28 -11.56
C LEU A 170 -13.30 -1.46 -10.50
N THR A 171 -14.37 -2.03 -9.96
CA THR A 171 -15.22 -1.40 -8.94
C THR A 171 -15.67 -2.43 -7.90
N GLY A 172 -16.02 -1.95 -6.70
CA GLY A 172 -16.53 -2.78 -5.61
C GLY A 172 -15.68 -4.03 -5.34
N PRO A 173 -16.26 -5.24 -5.31
CA PRO A 173 -15.51 -6.48 -5.04
C PRO A 173 -14.40 -6.80 -6.05
N ALA A 174 -14.53 -6.39 -7.32
CA ALA A 174 -13.50 -6.63 -8.33
C ALA A 174 -12.26 -5.76 -8.07
N LEU A 175 -12.47 -4.51 -7.65
CA LEU A 175 -11.39 -3.62 -7.21
C LEU A 175 -10.68 -4.20 -5.99
N ALA A 176 -11.42 -4.57 -4.95
CA ALA A 176 -10.83 -5.11 -3.74
C ALA A 176 -10.08 -6.44 -4.02
N GLY A 177 -10.65 -7.29 -4.88
CA GLY A 177 -10.03 -8.52 -5.34
C GLY A 177 -8.80 -8.31 -6.25
N ALA A 178 -8.48 -7.07 -6.64
CA ALA A 178 -7.25 -6.74 -7.37
C ALA A 178 -6.04 -6.52 -6.46
N ALA A 179 -6.24 -6.27 -5.17
CA ALA A 179 -5.16 -6.06 -4.21
C ALA A 179 -4.16 -7.25 -4.20
N GLY A 180 -2.87 -6.94 -4.40
CA GLY A 180 -1.78 -7.91 -4.46
C GLY A 180 -1.69 -8.71 -5.76
N LYS A 181 -2.61 -8.55 -6.71
CA LYS A 181 -2.49 -9.13 -8.05
C LYS A 181 -1.42 -8.39 -8.85
N ASN A 182 -0.90 -9.00 -9.91
CA ASN A 182 0.06 -8.39 -10.81
C ASN A 182 -0.53 -8.24 -12.20
N LEU A 183 -0.32 -7.07 -12.81
CA LEU A 183 -0.41 -6.87 -14.25
C LEU A 183 1.01 -6.98 -14.83
N VAL A 184 1.16 -7.81 -15.85
CA VAL A 184 2.41 -8.00 -16.58
C VAL A 184 2.15 -7.67 -18.05
N LEU A 185 2.93 -6.74 -18.60
CA LEU A 185 2.88 -6.38 -20.01
C LEU A 185 4.23 -6.69 -20.66
N THR A 186 4.18 -7.35 -21.80
CA THR A 186 5.37 -7.88 -22.45
C THR A 186 5.40 -7.53 -23.93
N LEU A 187 6.53 -7.02 -24.41
CA LEU A 187 6.91 -7.13 -25.83
C LEU A 187 7.57 -8.50 -26.01
N PRO A 188 6.87 -9.50 -26.56
CA PRO A 188 7.30 -10.90 -26.46
C PRO A 188 8.50 -11.22 -27.36
N SER A 189 8.63 -10.51 -28.49
CA SER A 189 9.68 -10.75 -29.46
C SER A 189 9.85 -9.56 -30.42
N ALA A 190 10.92 -9.59 -31.20
CA ALA A 190 11.13 -8.63 -32.29
C ALA A 190 9.98 -8.57 -33.30
N ALA A 191 9.26 -9.67 -33.52
CA ALA A 191 8.13 -9.72 -34.46
C ALA A 191 6.91 -8.92 -33.98
N ALA A 192 6.85 -8.61 -32.69
CA ALA A 192 5.79 -7.80 -32.10
C ALA A 192 5.97 -6.29 -32.36
N VAL A 193 7.07 -5.89 -33.00
CA VAL A 193 7.34 -4.49 -33.36
C VAL A 193 7.25 -4.34 -34.87
N LEU A 194 6.22 -3.65 -35.35
CA LEU A 194 6.05 -3.35 -36.76
C LEU A 194 6.72 -2.01 -37.08
N ALA A 195 7.89 -2.07 -37.71
CA ALA A 195 8.68 -0.89 -38.05
C ALA A 195 9.23 -0.97 -39.47
N TYR A 196 9.45 0.20 -40.08
CA TYR A 196 9.95 0.34 -41.44
C TYR A 196 11.12 1.32 -41.48
N ASP A 197 12.06 1.11 -42.39
CA ASP A 197 13.01 2.13 -42.83
C ASP A 197 12.76 2.48 -44.31
N ALA A 198 13.65 3.27 -44.92
CA ALA A 198 13.54 3.64 -46.33
C ALA A 198 13.60 2.44 -47.32
N ASN A 199 14.08 1.27 -46.86
CA ASN A 199 14.28 0.07 -47.66
C ASN A 199 13.19 -1.00 -47.42
N GLY A 200 12.35 -0.84 -46.39
CA GLY A 200 11.23 -1.74 -46.12
C GLY A 200 11.10 -2.10 -44.62
N PRO A 201 10.44 -3.22 -44.30
CA PRO A 201 10.29 -3.67 -42.91
C PRO A 201 11.63 -3.92 -42.24
N VAL A 202 11.75 -3.52 -40.98
CA VAL A 202 12.91 -3.79 -40.13
C VAL A 202 12.48 -4.62 -38.91
N SER A 203 13.29 -5.62 -38.56
CA SER A 203 13.12 -6.32 -37.29
C SER A 203 14.06 -5.73 -36.24
N PRO A 204 13.57 -5.33 -35.07
CA PRO A 204 14.44 -4.88 -33.98
C PRO A 204 15.38 -6.01 -33.53
N GLY A 205 16.64 -5.66 -33.28
CA GLY A 205 17.50 -6.43 -32.38
C GLY A 205 17.23 -6.09 -30.92
N GLY A 206 17.91 -6.76 -29.99
CA GLY A 206 17.76 -6.52 -28.56
C GLY A 206 17.55 -7.81 -27.77
N SER A 207 17.35 -7.66 -26.46
CA SER A 207 17.00 -8.79 -25.58
C SER A 207 15.49 -8.79 -25.39
N PHE A 208 14.82 -9.71 -26.06
CA PHE A 208 13.40 -10.00 -25.84
C PHE A 208 13.26 -11.27 -24.98
N PRO A 209 12.18 -11.41 -24.19
CA PRO A 209 11.09 -10.44 -24.02
C PRO A 209 11.51 -9.17 -23.27
N ILE A 210 10.83 -8.06 -23.53
CA ILE A 210 10.91 -6.86 -22.68
C ILE A 210 9.63 -6.85 -21.86
N GLU A 211 9.76 -7.05 -20.56
CA GLU A 211 8.66 -7.24 -19.63
C GLU A 211 8.62 -6.09 -18.63
N GLY A 212 7.42 -5.58 -18.37
CA GLY A 212 7.12 -4.76 -17.23
C GLY A 212 6.09 -5.46 -16.35
N ARG A 213 6.27 -5.33 -15.04
CA ARG A 213 5.44 -5.97 -14.02
C ARG A 213 5.11 -4.93 -12.98
N ILE A 214 3.82 -4.82 -12.64
CA ILE A 214 3.37 -3.94 -11.57
C ILE A 214 2.38 -4.67 -10.64
N PRO A 215 2.68 -4.76 -9.33
CA PRO A 215 1.70 -5.16 -8.33
C PRO A 215 0.59 -4.11 -8.22
N LEU A 216 -0.66 -4.56 -8.07
CA LEU A 216 -1.83 -3.70 -7.95
C LEU A 216 -2.25 -3.57 -6.49
N ALA A 217 -2.62 -2.34 -6.10
CA ALA A 217 -3.20 -2.01 -4.81
C ALA A 217 -4.57 -1.36 -5.05
N ALA A 218 -5.58 -1.72 -4.28
CA ALA A 218 -6.88 -1.05 -4.28
C ALA A 218 -6.90 0.23 -3.44
N GLY A 219 -5.88 0.44 -2.60
CA GLY A 219 -5.76 1.52 -1.62
C GLY A 219 -4.36 1.54 -1.01
N GLU A 220 -4.06 2.55 -0.19
CA GLU A 220 -2.68 2.85 0.26
C GLU A 220 -2.33 2.29 1.64
N HIS A 221 -3.34 2.05 2.48
CA HIS A 221 -3.20 1.53 3.83
C HIS A 221 -4.33 0.55 4.18
N VAL A 222 -4.28 -0.03 5.38
CA VAL A 222 -5.30 -0.95 5.88
C VAL A 222 -6.58 -0.18 6.17
N LEU A 223 -7.73 -0.74 5.79
CA LEU A 223 -9.04 -0.12 5.97
C LEU A 223 -9.88 -0.92 6.97
N ILE A 224 -10.75 -0.23 7.71
CA ILE A 224 -11.92 -0.77 8.38
C ILE A 224 -12.95 -1.11 7.29
N SER A 225 -13.23 -2.40 7.09
CA SER A 225 -14.19 -2.87 6.09
C SER A 225 -15.59 -3.09 6.66
N GLU A 226 -15.71 -3.41 7.94
CA GLU A 226 -17.00 -3.64 8.58
C GLU A 226 -16.93 -3.34 10.09
N VAL A 227 -17.98 -2.70 10.62
CA VAL A 227 -18.22 -2.57 12.05
C VAL A 227 -19.57 -3.17 12.38
N VAL A 228 -19.56 -4.23 13.19
CA VAL A 228 -20.77 -4.91 13.65
C VAL A 228 -21.04 -4.55 15.09
N THR A 229 -22.15 -3.85 15.29
CA THR A 229 -22.55 -3.31 16.58
C THR A 229 -23.60 -4.21 17.27
N GLY A 230 -23.88 -5.43 16.79
CA GLY A 230 -24.74 -6.35 17.53
C GLY A 230 -25.31 -7.55 16.74
N PRO A 231 -26.25 -8.31 17.36
CA PRO A 231 -26.81 -8.13 18.70
C PRO A 231 -25.91 -8.66 19.83
N GLY A 232 -26.06 -8.08 21.02
CA GLY A 232 -25.42 -8.53 22.26
C GLY A 232 -24.19 -7.71 22.62
N SER A 233 -23.98 -7.49 23.92
CA SER A 233 -22.83 -6.74 24.44
C SER A 233 -22.15 -7.50 25.59
N GLY A 234 -20.93 -7.10 25.93
CA GLY A 234 -20.15 -7.70 27.01
C GLY A 234 -19.74 -9.16 26.78
N VAL A 235 -19.89 -10.03 27.80
CA VAL A 235 -19.35 -11.41 27.81
C VAL A 235 -19.97 -12.39 26.80
N SER A 236 -20.98 -11.96 26.06
CA SER A 236 -21.57 -12.73 24.95
C SER A 236 -21.72 -11.84 23.71
N SER A 237 -20.89 -10.80 23.61
CA SER A 237 -20.93 -9.89 22.48
C SER A 237 -20.64 -10.63 21.18
N GLN A 238 -21.40 -10.26 20.15
CA GLN A 238 -21.21 -10.71 18.77
C GLN A 238 -20.56 -9.59 17.94
N GLU A 239 -20.28 -8.47 18.58
CA GLU A 239 -19.69 -7.29 17.96
C GLU A 239 -18.26 -7.58 17.51
N TYR A 240 -17.91 -7.03 16.35
CA TYR A 240 -16.57 -7.13 15.81
C TYR A 240 -16.23 -5.94 14.92
N ILE A 241 -14.94 -5.76 14.71
CA ILE A 241 -14.35 -4.88 13.71
C ILE A 241 -13.69 -5.76 12.67
N GLU A 242 -13.91 -5.48 11.39
CA GLU A 242 -13.26 -6.15 10.28
C GLU A 242 -12.28 -5.20 9.59
N LEU A 243 -11.10 -5.70 9.29
CA LEU A 243 -10.05 -4.97 8.59
C LEU A 243 -9.74 -5.63 7.25
N PHE A 244 -9.45 -4.81 6.26
CA PHE A 244 -9.05 -5.20 4.92
C PHE A 244 -7.71 -4.58 4.55
N ASN A 245 -6.83 -5.36 3.93
CA ASN A 245 -5.59 -4.83 3.34
C ASN A 245 -5.75 -4.64 1.83
N PRO A 246 -6.10 -3.43 1.35
CA PRO A 246 -6.18 -3.13 -0.07
C PRO A 246 -4.79 -2.93 -0.71
N THR A 247 -3.71 -2.90 0.06
CA THR A 247 -2.38 -2.62 -0.49
C THR A 247 -1.84 -3.80 -1.32
N ALA A 248 -0.79 -3.54 -2.09
CA ALA A 248 -0.12 -4.59 -2.87
C ALA A 248 0.80 -5.49 -2.03
N GLN A 249 1.02 -5.20 -0.75
CA GLN A 249 2.00 -5.89 0.10
C GLN A 249 1.41 -6.34 1.44
N ALA A 250 2.04 -7.33 2.07
CA ALA A 250 1.64 -7.73 3.41
C ALA A 250 2.00 -6.62 4.40
N VAL A 251 1.05 -6.19 5.21
CA VAL A 251 1.25 -5.17 6.25
C VAL A 251 1.54 -5.87 7.57
N ASP A 252 2.56 -5.37 8.28
CA ASP A 252 2.85 -5.77 9.66
C ASP A 252 1.98 -4.92 10.59
N LEU A 253 1.17 -5.56 11.42
CA LEU A 253 0.24 -4.90 12.33
C LEU A 253 0.84 -4.72 13.73
N SER A 254 2.09 -5.11 13.96
CA SER A 254 2.69 -5.12 15.31
C SER A 254 2.71 -3.75 15.98
N ASP A 255 2.69 -2.65 15.23
CA ASP A 255 2.63 -1.26 15.69
C ASP A 255 1.23 -0.63 15.52
N HIS A 256 0.22 -1.42 15.15
CA HIS A 256 -1.16 -0.98 14.99
C HIS A 256 -1.98 -1.23 16.26
N TYR A 257 -2.93 -0.32 16.48
CA TYR A 257 -3.81 -0.25 17.62
C TYR A 257 -5.25 -0.06 17.16
N LEU A 258 -6.18 -0.53 17.99
CA LEU A 258 -7.61 -0.27 17.84
C LEU A 258 -8.13 0.39 19.10
N SER A 259 -9.02 1.35 18.93
CA SER A 259 -9.71 2.03 20.02
C SER A 259 -11.10 2.44 19.55
N ASP A 260 -12.09 2.37 20.43
CA ASP A 260 -13.36 3.11 20.32
C ASP A 260 -13.41 4.31 21.28
N PHE A 261 -12.40 4.43 22.13
CA PHE A 261 -12.39 5.36 23.22
C PHE A 261 -12.19 6.82 22.78
N THR A 262 -13.21 7.65 23.03
CA THR A 262 -13.13 9.11 23.01
C THR A 262 -13.68 9.68 24.32
N ASP A 263 -13.21 10.87 24.69
CA ASP A 263 -13.66 11.58 25.90
C ASP A 263 -13.79 13.08 25.57
N ASP A 264 -13.97 13.93 26.58
CA ASP A 264 -14.06 15.38 26.42
C ASP A 264 -12.75 16.03 25.90
N PRO A 265 -12.78 16.87 24.84
CA PRO A 265 -11.58 17.44 24.19
C PRO A 265 -10.76 18.41 25.07
N LEU A 266 -11.32 18.92 26.16
CA LEU A 266 -10.65 19.91 27.02
C LEU A 266 -9.96 19.29 28.23
N THR A 267 -10.50 18.18 28.75
CA THR A 267 -10.05 17.56 30.00
C THR A 267 -9.94 16.04 29.96
N GLY A 268 -10.33 15.44 28.83
CA GLY A 268 -10.51 14.01 28.67
C GLY A 268 -9.27 13.27 28.19
N ARG A 269 -9.45 11.96 28.07
CA ARG A 269 -8.46 10.99 27.65
C ARG A 269 -8.71 10.61 26.18
N PHE A 270 -7.65 10.44 25.39
CA PHE A 270 -7.78 10.20 23.94
C PHE A 270 -6.72 9.27 23.40
N TYR A 271 -7.07 8.41 22.45
CA TYR A 271 -6.12 7.46 21.85
C TYR A 271 -4.84 8.13 21.35
N TRP A 272 -4.92 9.34 20.79
CA TRP A 272 -3.77 10.10 20.30
C TRP A 272 -2.81 10.61 21.40
N LYS A 273 -3.17 10.47 22.68
CA LYS A 273 -2.28 10.74 23.82
C LYS A 273 -1.38 9.54 24.17
N LEU A 274 -1.50 8.42 23.46
CA LEU A 274 -0.67 7.23 23.66
C LEU A 274 0.84 7.54 23.81
N PRO A 275 1.44 8.43 23.00
CA PRO A 275 2.87 8.76 23.12
C PRO A 275 3.26 9.39 24.46
N THR A 276 2.33 10.02 25.18
CA THR A 276 2.60 10.56 26.53
C THR A 276 2.72 9.47 27.60
N GLY A 277 2.30 8.24 27.29
CA GLY A 277 2.17 7.13 28.24
C GLY A 277 1.11 7.35 29.31
N ARG A 278 0.17 8.28 29.10
CA ARG A 278 -0.91 8.64 30.05
C ARG A 278 -2.18 8.99 29.29
N ASP A 279 -3.32 8.89 29.97
CA ASP A 279 -4.60 9.46 29.53
C ASP A 279 -5.02 9.11 28.09
N PHE A 280 -4.70 7.90 27.61
CA PHE A 280 -4.99 7.48 26.24
C PHE A 280 -6.05 6.40 26.09
N GLY A 281 -6.50 5.81 27.19
CA GLY A 281 -7.56 4.82 27.17
C GLY A 281 -7.77 4.18 28.53
N PRO A 282 -8.78 3.29 28.64
CA PRO A 282 -8.93 2.46 29.82
C PRO A 282 -7.83 1.39 29.85
N ALA A 283 -7.31 1.11 31.06
CA ALA A 283 -6.46 -0.04 31.28
C ALA A 283 -7.27 -1.35 31.29
N ALA A 284 -6.63 -2.49 31.09
CA ALA A 284 -7.28 -3.81 31.10
C ALA A 284 -8.07 -4.09 32.40
N ALA A 285 -7.59 -3.55 33.53
CA ALA A 285 -8.20 -3.72 34.84
C ALA A 285 -9.31 -2.70 35.15
N ASP A 286 -9.48 -1.67 34.32
CA ASP A 286 -10.49 -0.65 34.53
C ASP A 286 -11.89 -1.19 34.22
N PHE A 287 -12.89 -0.66 34.91
CA PHE A 287 -14.27 -0.84 34.48
C PHE A 287 -14.55 0.13 33.33
N ALA A 288 -14.66 -0.39 32.11
CA ALA A 288 -14.91 0.40 30.92
C ALA A 288 -15.88 -0.32 29.95
N TYR A 289 -16.58 0.51 29.16
CA TYR A 289 -17.32 0.08 27.96
C TYR A 289 -16.46 0.22 26.70
N ASP A 290 -15.42 1.06 26.79
CA ASP A 290 -14.49 1.36 25.72
C ASP A 290 -13.20 0.53 25.87
N PHE A 291 -12.34 0.60 24.87
CA PHE A 291 -11.05 -0.07 24.85
C PHE A 291 -9.97 0.72 24.13
N VAL A 292 -8.72 0.40 24.49
CA VAL A 292 -7.54 0.62 23.65
C VAL A 292 -6.72 -0.66 23.66
N VAL A 293 -6.44 -1.21 22.47
CA VAL A 293 -5.72 -2.47 22.31
C VAL A 293 -4.70 -2.39 21.20
N ARG A 294 -3.70 -3.27 21.26
CA ARG A 294 -2.63 -3.39 20.26
C ARG A 294 -2.63 -4.80 19.67
N PHE A 295 -2.36 -4.92 18.37
CA PHE A 295 -2.12 -6.23 17.78
C PHE A 295 -0.87 -6.90 18.41
N PRO A 296 -0.86 -8.24 18.56
CA PRO A 296 0.29 -8.94 19.10
C PRO A 296 1.49 -8.89 18.13
N PRO A 297 2.74 -8.94 18.63
CA PRO A 297 3.93 -8.97 17.78
C PRO A 297 3.89 -10.08 16.74
N GLY A 298 4.20 -9.73 15.49
CA GLY A 298 4.18 -10.64 14.34
C GLY A 298 2.81 -10.78 13.68
N ALA A 299 1.77 -10.10 14.17
CA ALA A 299 0.50 -9.96 13.46
C ALA A 299 0.72 -9.35 12.08
N ARG A 300 0.12 -9.96 11.05
CA ARG A 300 0.24 -9.53 9.65
C ARG A 300 -1.09 -9.71 8.94
N ILE A 301 -1.32 -8.87 7.94
CA ILE A 301 -2.44 -8.97 7.01
C ILE A 301 -1.89 -8.97 5.58
N ALA A 302 -2.14 -10.05 4.83
CA ALA A 302 -1.67 -10.19 3.45
C ALA A 302 -2.47 -9.29 2.48
N PRO A 303 -1.95 -8.98 1.27
CA PRO A 303 -2.71 -8.26 0.25
C PRO A 303 -4.05 -8.93 -0.03
N GLY A 304 -5.12 -8.15 -0.09
CA GLY A 304 -6.47 -8.67 -0.34
C GLY A 304 -7.07 -9.46 0.83
N GLN A 305 -6.34 -9.64 1.94
CA GLN A 305 -6.83 -10.37 3.10
C GLN A 305 -7.79 -9.50 3.91
N VAL A 306 -8.81 -10.17 4.44
CA VAL A 306 -9.76 -9.65 5.42
C VAL A 306 -9.52 -10.36 6.74
N ILE A 307 -9.49 -9.63 7.85
CA ILE A 307 -9.38 -10.19 9.21
C ILE A 307 -10.47 -9.64 10.12
N THR A 308 -10.86 -10.43 11.10
CA THR A 308 -11.88 -10.07 12.09
C THR A 308 -11.28 -9.91 13.48
N VAL A 309 -11.69 -8.86 14.18
CA VAL A 309 -11.35 -8.54 15.57
C VAL A 309 -12.62 -8.54 16.40
N ALA A 310 -12.89 -9.65 17.08
CA ALA A 310 -14.09 -9.80 17.92
C ALA A 310 -13.92 -9.16 19.30
N LEU A 311 -14.98 -8.54 19.84
CA LEU A 311 -14.96 -8.04 21.22
C LEU A 311 -14.90 -9.20 22.23
N ASP A 312 -15.69 -10.25 22.00
CA ASP A 312 -15.60 -11.51 22.72
C ASP A 312 -15.49 -12.70 21.75
N GLY A 313 -14.36 -13.41 21.80
CA GLY A 313 -14.06 -14.47 20.84
C GLY A 313 -15.02 -15.66 20.91
N GLN A 314 -15.64 -15.94 22.06
CA GLN A 314 -16.60 -17.03 22.20
C GLN A 314 -18.01 -16.60 21.81
N GLY A 315 -18.41 -15.37 22.14
CA GLY A 315 -19.64 -14.76 21.67
C GLY A 315 -19.69 -14.74 20.14
N PHE A 316 -18.61 -14.28 19.49
CA PHE A 316 -18.44 -14.34 18.05
C PHE A 316 -18.54 -15.77 17.49
N LEU A 317 -17.82 -16.74 18.08
CA LEU A 317 -17.86 -18.14 17.62
C LEU A 317 -19.28 -18.73 17.69
N ASN A 318 -20.03 -18.41 18.74
CA ASN A 318 -21.41 -18.89 18.89
C ASN A 318 -22.35 -18.27 17.85
N ALA A 319 -22.13 -17.02 17.47
CA ALA A 319 -22.96 -16.29 16.52
C ALA A 319 -22.69 -16.69 15.07
N TYR A 320 -21.42 -16.78 14.69
CA TYR A 320 -21.02 -16.92 13.28
C TYR A 320 -20.51 -18.32 12.92
N GLY A 321 -20.38 -19.23 13.91
CA GLY A 321 -19.96 -20.61 13.68
C GLY A 321 -18.48 -20.77 13.29
N GLN A 322 -17.70 -19.68 13.35
CA GLN A 322 -16.26 -19.64 13.08
C GLN A 322 -15.56 -18.78 14.14
N SER A 323 -14.28 -19.04 14.42
CA SER A 323 -13.51 -18.15 15.32
C SER A 323 -13.08 -16.92 14.55
N ALA A 324 -13.05 -15.76 15.23
CA ALA A 324 -12.40 -14.58 14.69
C ALA A 324 -10.88 -14.79 14.60
N ASP A 325 -10.19 -13.95 13.83
CA ASP A 325 -8.73 -13.96 13.75
C ASP A 325 -8.12 -13.46 15.06
N TYR A 326 -8.66 -12.34 15.56
CA TYR A 326 -8.27 -11.71 16.82
C TYR A 326 -9.46 -11.49 17.73
N CYS A 327 -9.21 -11.32 19.03
CA CYS A 327 -10.24 -10.89 19.96
C CYS A 327 -9.70 -10.08 21.14
N LEU A 328 -10.56 -9.22 21.70
CA LEU A 328 -10.24 -8.41 22.88
C LEU A 328 -10.41 -9.22 24.19
N ARG A 329 -11.29 -10.23 24.15
CA ARG A 329 -11.52 -11.19 25.23
C ARG A 329 -11.54 -12.60 24.68
N ASN A 330 -10.68 -13.47 25.21
CA ASN A 330 -10.61 -14.86 24.75
C ASN A 330 -11.01 -15.87 25.82
N ARG A 331 -12.30 -15.88 26.18
CA ARG A 331 -12.87 -16.77 27.19
C ARG A 331 -13.65 -17.89 26.54
N GLY A 332 -13.10 -19.09 26.46
CA GLY A 332 -13.83 -20.27 25.98
C GLY A 332 -12.99 -21.17 25.11
N SER A 333 -13.60 -21.71 24.06
CA SER A 333 -13.00 -22.60 23.08
C SER A 333 -12.67 -21.93 21.74
N SER A 334 -12.83 -20.60 21.63
CA SER A 334 -12.42 -19.85 20.44
C SER A 334 -10.93 -20.01 20.18
N SER A 335 -10.55 -20.11 18.91
CA SER A 335 -9.14 -20.13 18.49
C SER A 335 -8.59 -18.74 18.14
N ALA A 336 -9.37 -17.67 18.37
CA ALA A 336 -8.96 -16.30 18.11
C ALA A 336 -7.69 -15.95 18.89
N THR A 337 -6.81 -15.15 18.29
CA THR A 337 -5.59 -14.67 18.95
C THR A 337 -5.93 -13.45 19.82
N PRO A 338 -5.57 -13.42 21.12
CA PRO A 338 -5.84 -12.25 21.94
C PRO A 338 -5.06 -11.02 21.45
N MET A 339 -5.75 -9.88 21.34
CA MET A 339 -5.13 -8.56 21.29
C MET A 339 -4.44 -8.28 22.64
N LEU A 340 -3.51 -7.34 22.66
CA LEU A 340 -2.85 -6.88 23.87
C LEU A 340 -3.59 -5.66 24.43
N ALA A 341 -3.75 -5.58 25.74
CA ALA A 341 -4.41 -4.46 26.42
C ALA A 341 -3.41 -3.69 27.30
N TRP A 342 -3.63 -2.39 27.50
CA TRP A 342 -2.76 -1.57 28.34
C TRP A 342 -2.78 -2.02 29.81
N ASP A 343 -1.62 -2.09 30.45
CA ASP A 343 -1.49 -2.53 31.84
C ASP A 343 -1.88 -1.47 32.89
N GLY A 344 -2.13 -0.23 32.46
CA GLY A 344 -2.55 0.89 33.31
C GLY A 344 -1.43 1.53 34.12
N VAL A 345 -0.17 1.21 33.84
CA VAL A 345 0.97 1.78 34.57
C VAL A 345 1.46 3.06 33.87
N ALA A 346 1.07 4.21 34.43
CA ALA A 346 1.46 5.53 33.94
C ALA A 346 2.68 6.13 34.70
N PRO A 347 3.63 6.83 34.03
CA PRO A 347 3.74 6.94 32.59
C PRO A 347 4.21 5.62 31.98
N GLY A 348 3.54 5.15 30.95
CA GLY A 348 3.88 3.90 30.28
C GLY A 348 2.84 3.51 29.25
N ALA A 349 3.31 2.85 28.19
CA ALA A 349 2.49 2.34 27.09
C ALA A 349 2.72 0.82 26.93
N ASN A 350 2.73 0.09 28.05
CA ASN A 350 2.98 -1.34 28.04
C ASN A 350 1.68 -2.11 27.79
N PHE A 351 1.62 -2.82 26.66
CA PHE A 351 0.48 -3.65 26.28
C PHE A 351 0.79 -5.12 26.56
N VAL A 352 -0.07 -5.77 27.34
CA VAL A 352 0.12 -7.12 27.85
C VAL A 352 -1.02 -8.03 27.40
N ALA A 353 -0.77 -9.34 27.39
CA ALA A 353 -1.79 -10.35 27.12
C ALA A 353 -2.77 -10.42 28.30
N ALA A 354 -3.81 -9.61 28.25
CA ALA A 354 -4.89 -9.54 29.23
C ALA A 354 -6.20 -9.25 28.50
N ASP A 355 -7.30 -9.80 29.00
CA ASP A 355 -8.62 -9.43 28.50
C ASP A 355 -8.94 -7.99 28.91
N VAL A 356 -9.64 -7.27 28.03
CA VAL A 356 -10.35 -6.06 28.42
C VAL A 356 -11.58 -6.39 29.28
N HIS A 357 -12.17 -5.34 29.87
CA HIS A 357 -13.33 -5.48 30.74
C HIS A 357 -14.53 -6.17 30.05
N ALA A 358 -15.32 -6.89 30.85
CA ALA A 358 -16.46 -7.68 30.40
C ALA A 358 -17.65 -6.88 29.88
N SER A 359 -17.59 -5.55 29.97
CA SER A 359 -18.61 -4.63 29.49
C SER A 359 -18.23 -3.91 28.20
N VAL A 360 -17.07 -4.24 27.61
CA VAL A 360 -16.67 -3.68 26.31
C VAL A 360 -17.77 -3.86 25.27
N GLY A 361 -18.01 -2.85 24.43
CA GLY A 361 -19.10 -2.87 23.45
C GLY A 361 -19.01 -1.73 22.44
N LEU A 362 -19.52 -1.96 21.24
CA LEU A 362 -19.60 -0.97 20.14
C LEU A 362 -20.98 -0.28 20.07
N THR A 363 -21.83 -0.51 21.06
CA THR A 363 -23.19 0.07 21.17
C THR A 363 -23.42 0.83 22.48
N GLY A 364 -22.36 1.02 23.27
CA GLY A 364 -22.47 1.50 24.64
C GLY A 364 -23.20 0.50 25.57
N PRO A 365 -23.55 0.91 26.80
CA PRO A 365 -24.17 0.03 27.78
C PRO A 365 -25.52 -0.52 27.34
N ALA A 366 -25.79 -1.79 27.62
CA ALA A 366 -27.07 -2.44 27.35
C ALA A 366 -28.24 -1.62 27.92
N GLY A 367 -29.15 -1.15 27.06
CA GLY A 367 -30.29 -0.30 27.41
C GLY A 367 -30.07 1.20 27.25
N ALA A 368 -28.92 1.63 26.70
CA ALA A 368 -28.76 2.98 26.17
C ALA A 368 -29.85 3.27 25.11
N PRO A 369 -30.32 4.52 24.98
CA PRO A 369 -31.28 4.87 23.95
C PRO A 369 -30.76 4.41 22.59
N THR A 370 -31.59 3.72 21.81
CA THR A 370 -31.29 3.41 20.41
C THR A 370 -30.92 4.71 19.71
N GLY A 371 -29.67 4.84 19.28
CA GLY A 371 -29.18 6.05 18.62
C GLY A 371 -27.87 6.62 19.16
N ASN A 372 -27.32 6.14 20.28
CA ASN A 372 -25.96 6.54 20.66
C ASN A 372 -24.98 6.11 19.55
N GLY A 373 -24.24 7.08 19.04
CA GLY A 373 -23.18 6.85 18.08
C GLY A 373 -21.86 6.61 18.74
N GLU A 374 -20.99 5.83 18.12
CA GLU A 374 -19.64 5.51 18.59
C GLU A 374 -18.65 5.81 17.46
N SER A 375 -17.37 5.64 17.78
CA SER A 375 -16.29 5.75 16.81
C SER A 375 -15.40 4.51 16.89
N VAL A 376 -14.74 4.14 15.80
CA VAL A 376 -13.66 3.16 15.80
C VAL A 376 -12.46 3.78 15.11
N PHE A 377 -11.30 3.67 15.74
CA PHE A 377 -10.02 4.17 15.24
C PHE A 377 -9.06 3.01 15.04
N LEU A 378 -8.55 2.87 13.82
CA LEU A 378 -7.34 2.14 13.53
C LEU A 378 -6.21 3.16 13.44
N PHE A 379 -5.17 3.00 14.25
CA PHE A 379 -4.04 3.92 14.27
C PHE A 379 -2.75 3.16 14.54
N ARG A 380 -1.60 3.78 14.23
CA ARG A 380 -0.30 3.19 14.53
C ARG A 380 0.62 4.14 15.28
N TRP A 381 1.54 3.55 16.03
CA TRP A 381 2.58 4.27 16.75
C TRP A 381 3.83 3.42 16.88
N ASP A 382 4.97 4.00 16.49
CA ASP A 382 6.27 3.33 16.44
C ASP A 382 6.91 3.08 17.83
N GLY A 383 6.28 3.61 18.89
CA GLY A 383 6.75 3.49 20.26
C GLY A 383 7.70 4.60 20.72
N VAL A 384 8.00 5.57 19.85
CA VAL A 384 8.93 6.67 20.16
C VAL A 384 8.44 8.03 19.68
N SER A 385 7.86 8.15 18.50
CA SER A 385 7.45 9.44 17.90
C SER A 385 6.43 10.19 18.76
N ASP A 386 6.45 11.52 18.71
CA ASP A 386 5.46 12.37 19.39
C ASP A 386 4.03 12.10 18.98
N LEU A 387 3.81 11.82 17.68
CA LEU A 387 2.50 11.71 17.10
C LEU A 387 2.20 10.26 16.70
N ILE A 388 0.94 9.88 16.87
CA ILE A 388 0.39 8.70 16.21
C ILE A 388 0.09 9.02 14.75
N VAL A 389 -0.12 7.98 13.94
CA VAL A 389 -0.67 8.10 12.58
C VAL A 389 -2.05 7.48 12.58
N ASP A 390 -3.05 8.25 12.13
CA ASP A 390 -4.41 7.74 11.92
C ASP A 390 -4.40 6.85 10.65
N VAL A 391 -4.83 5.59 10.76
CA VAL A 391 -4.75 4.64 9.64
C VAL A 391 -6.12 4.47 8.97
N ASP A 392 -7.20 4.47 9.74
CA ASP A 392 -8.58 4.58 9.24
C ASP A 392 -9.47 4.91 10.45
N LEU A 393 -10.63 5.54 10.21
CA LEU A 393 -11.64 5.74 11.24
C LEU A 393 -13.05 5.67 10.69
N ILE A 394 -13.99 5.35 11.58
CA ILE A 394 -15.41 5.51 11.29
C ILE A 394 -16.13 6.12 12.48
N ASN A 395 -16.97 7.11 12.20
CA ASN A 395 -17.95 7.65 13.13
C ASN A 395 -19.35 7.18 12.72
N TYR A 396 -20.12 6.63 13.65
CA TYR A 396 -21.48 6.16 13.38
C TYR A 396 -22.46 6.55 14.48
N GLY A 397 -23.75 6.40 14.21
CA GLY A 397 -24.86 6.77 15.10
C GLY A 397 -24.93 8.27 15.44
N SER A 398 -25.70 8.63 16.47
CA SER A 398 -25.88 10.03 16.86
C SER A 398 -24.73 10.50 17.74
N ALA A 399 -24.18 11.66 17.42
CA ALA A 399 -23.15 12.28 18.23
C ALA A 399 -23.60 12.54 19.68
N SER A 400 -22.65 12.43 20.61
CA SER A 400 -22.85 12.77 22.02
C SER A 400 -21.59 13.40 22.61
N ALA A 401 -21.69 13.97 23.80
CA ALA A 401 -20.54 14.59 24.47
C ALA A 401 -19.45 13.58 24.88
N THR A 402 -19.79 12.29 25.00
CA THR A 402 -18.82 11.23 25.28
C THR A 402 -18.27 10.58 24.01
N ASN A 403 -18.93 10.79 22.87
CA ASN A 403 -18.61 10.18 21.57
C ASN A 403 -18.48 11.31 20.52
N ALA A 404 -17.56 12.24 20.82
CA ALA A 404 -17.36 13.49 20.09
C ALA A 404 -16.71 13.26 18.71
N ALA A 405 -16.73 14.26 17.85
CA ALA A 405 -15.92 14.24 16.63
C ALA A 405 -14.42 14.25 16.99
N VAL A 406 -13.60 13.63 16.15
CA VAL A 406 -12.14 13.65 16.31
C VAL A 406 -11.61 14.88 15.63
N ASN A 407 -11.29 15.92 16.39
CA ASN A 407 -10.73 17.14 15.83
C ASN A 407 -9.52 17.59 16.64
N LYS A 408 -8.34 17.25 16.11
CA LYS A 408 -7.03 17.63 16.62
C LYS A 408 -6.58 19.01 16.10
N SER A 409 -7.39 19.66 15.25
CA SER A 409 -7.10 20.93 14.59
C SER A 409 -7.13 22.12 15.57
N PRO A 410 -6.10 22.97 15.55
CA PRO A 410 -6.02 24.24 16.27
C PRO A 410 -7.26 25.14 16.12
N GLY A 411 -7.95 25.47 17.21
CA GLY A 411 -8.96 26.54 17.23
C GLY A 411 -10.15 26.40 16.25
N GLN A 412 -10.25 25.26 15.54
CA GLN A 412 -11.23 24.98 14.50
C GLN A 412 -12.39 24.10 14.97
N GLN A 413 -12.41 23.66 16.24
CA GLN A 413 -13.58 22.98 16.79
C GLN A 413 -14.79 23.94 16.76
N ALA A 414 -15.74 23.77 15.85
CA ALA A 414 -16.94 24.62 15.79
C ALA A 414 -17.79 24.45 17.06
N THR A 415 -17.72 23.28 17.69
CA THR A 415 -18.33 22.99 19.00
C THR A 415 -17.55 23.59 20.17
N ASN A 416 -16.30 24.00 19.97
CA ASN A 416 -15.45 24.58 21.02
C ASN A 416 -14.41 25.60 20.47
N PRO A 417 -14.85 26.77 20.00
CA PRO A 417 -13.96 27.75 19.38
C PRO A 417 -12.89 28.28 20.35
N GLY A 418 -11.61 28.18 19.95
CA GLY A 418 -10.47 28.71 20.73
C GLY A 418 -9.76 27.70 21.64
N ALA A 419 -10.04 26.40 21.50
CA ALA A 419 -9.20 25.35 22.10
C ALA A 419 -7.74 25.46 21.60
N PRO A 420 -6.74 25.26 22.48
CA PRO A 420 -5.33 25.26 22.07
C PRO A 420 -5.02 24.03 21.21
N ASP A 421 -3.99 24.15 20.38
CA ASP A 421 -3.46 23.09 19.53
C ASP A 421 -3.18 21.82 20.35
N VAL A 422 -3.54 20.66 19.80
CA VAL A 422 -3.15 19.38 20.38
C VAL A 422 -1.65 19.19 20.12
N SER A 423 -0.86 19.44 21.15
CA SER A 423 0.59 19.28 21.15
C SER A 423 0.95 18.09 22.05
N VAL A 424 1.70 17.14 21.50
CA VAL A 424 2.09 15.90 22.18
C VAL A 424 3.61 15.81 22.23
N ASP A 425 4.12 15.51 23.42
CA ASP A 425 5.52 15.20 23.72
C ASP A 425 5.59 13.72 24.10
N SER A 426 6.32 12.92 23.34
CA SER A 426 6.49 11.52 23.63
C SER A 426 7.28 11.33 24.91
N ALA A 427 6.80 10.47 25.81
CA ALA A 427 7.58 10.07 26.98
C ALA A 427 8.75 9.13 26.62
N PHE A 428 8.96 8.82 25.33
CA PHE A 428 9.77 7.70 24.86
C PHE A 428 10.84 8.04 23.80
N ASP A 429 10.92 9.27 23.31
CA ASP A 429 11.94 9.71 22.33
C ASP A 429 13.20 10.35 22.96
N ASN A 430 13.19 10.57 24.28
CA ASN A 430 14.29 11.19 25.01
C ASN A 430 14.57 12.64 24.56
N ASP A 431 13.52 13.40 24.23
CA ASP A 431 13.59 14.85 24.25
C ASP A 431 12.42 15.49 25.05
N ALA A 432 12.10 16.76 24.78
CA ALA A 432 11.06 17.52 25.47
C ALA A 432 10.41 18.55 24.52
N THR A 433 10.45 18.25 23.22
CA THR A 433 10.06 19.12 22.11
C THR A 433 8.80 18.53 21.51
N PRO A 434 7.62 19.01 21.88
CA PRO A 434 6.41 18.41 21.39
C PRO A 434 6.16 18.73 19.92
N SER A 435 5.45 17.83 19.25
CA SER A 435 4.92 18.00 17.91
C SER A 435 3.42 18.31 17.93
N THR A 436 2.88 18.80 16.82
CA THR A 436 1.46 19.11 16.64
C THR A 436 0.89 18.35 15.46
N PHE A 437 -0.36 17.90 15.59
CA PHE A 437 -1.12 17.33 14.48
C PHE A 437 -1.39 18.39 13.40
N GLN A 438 -1.58 17.91 12.18
CA GLN A 438 -2.16 18.68 11.08
C GLN A 438 -3.66 18.90 11.30
N ASP A 439 -4.26 19.69 10.42
CA ASP A 439 -5.70 19.95 10.45
C ASP A 439 -6.48 18.69 10.02
N ASP A 440 -7.33 18.21 10.92
CA ASP A 440 -8.46 17.33 10.63
C ASP A 440 -9.60 18.13 9.95
N ALA A 441 -10.52 17.43 9.28
CA ALA A 441 -11.79 17.97 8.86
C ALA A 441 -12.61 18.52 10.04
N ASP A 442 -13.36 19.60 9.76
CA ASP A 442 -14.17 20.30 10.77
C ASP A 442 -15.15 19.35 11.48
N ASP A 443 -15.41 19.62 12.76
CA ASP A 443 -16.25 18.75 13.58
C ASP A 443 -17.70 18.69 13.04
N LEU A 444 -18.22 19.78 12.48
CA LEU A 444 -19.52 19.79 11.80
C LEU A 444 -19.56 18.82 10.62
N PHE A 445 -18.49 18.75 9.81
CA PHE A 445 -18.43 17.81 8.71
C PHE A 445 -18.53 16.38 9.24
N GLN A 446 -17.72 16.02 10.23
CA GLN A 446 -17.74 14.68 10.82
C GLN A 446 -19.08 14.35 11.49
N LEU A 447 -19.74 15.34 12.11
CA LEU A 447 -21.06 15.18 12.73
C LEU A 447 -22.15 14.94 11.68
N ASP A 448 -22.09 15.64 10.55
CA ASP A 448 -23.06 15.55 9.46
C ASP A 448 -22.86 14.30 8.58
N HIS A 449 -21.64 13.72 8.58
CA HIS A 449 -21.27 12.57 7.76
C HIS A 449 -21.00 11.33 8.61
N ARG A 450 -21.86 11.03 9.60
CA ARG A 450 -21.80 9.76 10.36
C ARG A 450 -22.61 8.67 9.68
N ALA A 451 -22.10 7.44 9.68
CA ALA A 451 -22.91 6.31 9.25
C ALA A 451 -24.10 6.11 10.21
N PRO A 452 -25.31 5.80 9.74
CA PRO A 452 -26.42 5.47 10.62
C PRO A 452 -26.07 4.28 11.53
N LEU A 453 -26.59 4.27 12.76
CA LEU A 453 -26.45 3.09 13.61
C LEU A 453 -27.23 1.91 13.01
N ALA A 454 -26.53 0.81 12.74
CA ALA A 454 -27.10 -0.43 12.23
C ALA A 454 -26.36 -1.63 12.82
N GLN A 455 -26.96 -2.82 12.70
CA GLN A 455 -26.33 -4.04 13.17
C GLN A 455 -24.97 -4.29 12.51
N SER A 456 -24.87 -3.97 11.22
CA SER A 456 -23.63 -3.99 10.44
C SER A 456 -23.54 -2.70 9.62
N ILE A 457 -22.33 -2.13 9.61
CA ILE A 457 -21.92 -0.94 8.88
C ILE A 457 -20.74 -1.36 8.00
N GLU A 458 -20.90 -1.28 6.68
CA GLU A 458 -20.02 -1.93 5.70
C GLU A 458 -19.40 -0.91 4.77
N ARG A 459 -18.09 -1.00 4.54
CA ARG A 459 -17.38 -0.18 3.55
C ARG A 459 -17.80 -0.61 2.14
N VAL A 460 -18.23 0.34 1.33
CA VAL A 460 -18.61 0.14 -0.09
C VAL A 460 -17.67 0.85 -1.06
N ASP A 461 -16.88 1.80 -0.56
CA ASP A 461 -15.84 2.47 -1.34
C ASP A 461 -14.46 2.20 -0.73
N PHE A 462 -13.67 1.39 -1.43
CA PHE A 462 -12.29 1.07 -1.07
C PHE A 462 -11.28 2.10 -1.59
N ARG A 463 -11.75 3.15 -2.29
CA ARG A 463 -10.94 4.29 -2.71
C ARG A 463 -11.13 5.50 -1.80
N GLU A 464 -11.88 5.36 -0.70
CA GLU A 464 -12.01 6.44 0.30
C GLU A 464 -12.67 7.71 -0.31
N GLY A 465 -13.35 7.55 -1.44
CA GLY A 465 -14.17 8.57 -2.09
C GLY A 465 -13.51 9.94 -2.24
N SER A 466 -14.03 10.91 -1.48
CA SER A 466 -13.64 12.33 -1.52
C SER A 466 -12.76 12.74 -0.35
N GLU A 467 -12.16 11.77 0.34
CA GLU A 467 -11.18 12.02 1.39
C GLU A 467 -10.03 12.92 0.90
N ARG A 468 -9.54 13.79 1.79
CA ARG A 468 -8.40 14.67 1.53
C ARG A 468 -7.10 13.92 1.74
N ARG A 469 -6.44 13.58 0.63
CA ARG A 469 -5.18 12.81 0.62
C ARG A 469 -3.91 13.66 0.78
N GLY A 470 -3.96 14.72 1.58
CA GLY A 470 -2.79 15.59 1.75
C GLY A 470 -2.94 16.60 2.88
N ASN A 471 -1.84 16.78 3.61
CA ASN A 471 -1.76 17.59 4.84
C ASN A 471 -2.70 17.10 5.96
N GLY A 472 -3.05 15.82 6.00
CA GLY A 472 -3.75 15.20 7.13
C GLY A 472 -2.81 14.45 8.08
N ASN A 473 -3.42 13.82 9.08
CA ASN A 473 -2.75 13.10 10.17
C ASN A 473 -2.57 11.60 9.92
N GLY A 474 -3.02 11.13 8.76
CA GLY A 474 -3.01 9.72 8.39
C GLY A 474 -1.89 9.31 7.46
N GLU A 475 -1.93 8.04 7.05
CA GLU A 475 -0.93 7.44 6.17
C GLU A 475 -0.80 8.22 4.86
N ALA A 476 0.42 8.39 4.35
CA ALA A 476 0.69 9.19 3.15
C ALA A 476 0.13 10.65 3.18
N GLY A 477 -0.29 11.16 4.34
CA GLY A 477 -0.87 12.49 4.50
C GLY A 477 -2.40 12.53 4.33
N HIS A 478 -3.05 11.37 4.38
CA HIS A 478 -4.51 11.21 4.43
C HIS A 478 -5.15 11.93 5.63
N ASP A 479 -6.41 12.32 5.48
CA ASP A 479 -7.23 12.96 6.50
C ASP A 479 -8.48 12.11 6.67
N GLU A 480 -8.34 11.05 7.47
CA GLU A 480 -9.37 10.05 7.77
C GLU A 480 -10.68 10.67 8.29
N THR A 481 -10.60 11.88 8.85
CA THR A 481 -11.80 12.58 9.36
C THR A 481 -12.62 13.25 8.26
N SER A 482 -12.08 13.33 7.04
CA SER A 482 -12.72 13.94 5.87
C SER A 482 -13.50 12.96 4.99
N GLU A 483 -13.53 11.68 5.36
CA GLU A 483 -14.35 10.67 4.68
C GLU A 483 -15.85 10.94 4.89
N PRO A 484 -16.68 10.95 3.82
CA PRO A 484 -18.12 11.07 3.96
C PRO A 484 -18.74 9.70 4.28
N PHE A 485 -19.11 9.43 5.53
CA PHE A 485 -19.82 8.20 5.88
C PHE A 485 -21.31 8.38 5.52
N GLY A 486 -21.85 7.52 4.64
CA GLY A 486 -23.12 7.74 3.95
C GLY A 486 -24.27 8.10 4.90
N ASP A 487 -24.98 9.20 4.63
CA ASP A 487 -25.98 9.81 5.52
C ASP A 487 -27.33 9.07 5.58
N GLY A 488 -27.45 7.92 4.90
CA GLY A 488 -28.70 7.17 4.77
C GLY A 488 -29.77 7.86 3.91
N LEU A 489 -29.47 8.98 3.24
CA LEU A 489 -30.38 9.70 2.34
C LEU A 489 -30.12 9.39 0.85
N GLY A 490 -29.32 8.36 0.56
CA GLY A 490 -29.08 7.86 -0.80
C GLY A 490 -27.88 8.50 -1.51
N GLY A 491 -27.08 9.33 -0.81
CA GLY A 491 -25.70 9.63 -1.23
C GLY A 491 -24.79 8.46 -0.85
N ALA A 492 -24.13 7.84 -1.82
CA ALA A 492 -23.15 6.79 -1.55
C ALA A 492 -21.93 7.43 -0.88
N GLY A 493 -21.85 7.32 0.44
CA GLY A 493 -20.63 7.60 1.19
C GLY A 493 -19.71 6.37 1.22
N THR A 494 -18.63 6.45 1.99
CA THR A 494 -17.64 5.38 2.13
C THR A 494 -18.25 4.09 2.71
N PHE A 495 -19.24 4.24 3.58
CA PHE A 495 -19.95 3.15 4.25
C PHE A 495 -21.45 3.12 3.91
N GLN A 496 -22.02 1.92 3.91
CA GLN A 496 -23.45 1.66 3.85
C GLN A 496 -23.95 0.95 5.12
N VAL A 497 -25.26 0.98 5.34
CA VAL A 497 -25.91 0.34 6.49
C VAL A 497 -26.99 -0.64 6.04
N GLY A 498 -27.19 -1.72 6.80
CA GLY A 498 -28.37 -2.57 6.66
C GLY A 498 -28.18 -3.90 5.93
N ALA A 499 -26.94 -4.32 5.71
CA ALA A 499 -26.61 -5.68 5.31
C ALA A 499 -26.43 -6.60 6.53
N ALA A 500 -26.40 -7.90 6.28
CA ALA A 500 -26.21 -8.89 7.32
C ALA A 500 -24.71 -9.10 7.55
N PRO A 501 -24.23 -9.20 8.81
CA PRO A 501 -22.81 -9.38 9.10
C PRO A 501 -22.08 -10.38 8.20
N THR A 502 -20.94 -9.99 7.62
CA THR A 502 -20.16 -10.81 6.66
C THR A 502 -18.77 -11.18 7.17
N PRO A 503 -18.61 -11.75 8.38
CA PRO A 503 -17.29 -11.90 8.99
C PRO A 503 -16.29 -12.70 8.14
N GLY A 504 -15.14 -12.08 7.89
CA GLY A 504 -14.03 -12.65 7.12
C GLY A 504 -14.22 -12.54 5.62
N ARG A 505 -15.18 -11.76 5.14
CA ARG A 505 -15.41 -11.48 3.71
C ARG A 505 -15.87 -10.05 3.52
N LEU A 506 -15.33 -9.41 2.48
CA LEU A 506 -15.82 -8.11 2.05
C LEU A 506 -17.31 -8.18 1.69
N PRO A 507 -18.06 -7.10 2.00
CA PRO A 507 -19.49 -6.99 1.75
C PRO A 507 -19.90 -6.98 0.27
#